data_AF-A0A3C1KWD5-F1
#
_entry.id   AF-A0A3C1KWD5-F1
#
_cell.length_a   1.000
_cell.length_b   1.000
_cell.length_c   1.000
_cell.angle_alpha   90.00
_cell.angle_beta   90.00
_cell.angle_gamma   90.00
#
_symmetry.space_group_name_H-M   'P 1'
#
loop_
_entity.id
_entity.type
_entity.pdbx_description
1 polymer ?
#
loop_
_entity_poly.entity_id
_entity_poly.type
_entity_poly.pdbx_seq_one_letter_code
_entity_poly.pdbx_strand_id
1 'polypeptide(L)' 'MIMDGNGRWAEKRQLRRTVGHLQGEEALFECIEGAIELGIPWLTVYGFSTENWKRP' A
#
# COMPACT_ATOMS: atom_id res chain seq x y z
N MET A 1 0.70 -9.47 2.67
CA MET A 1 0.96 -8.61 1.50
C MET A 1 1.86 -7.45 1.90
N ILE A 2 2.87 -7.13 1.08
CA ILE A 2 3.77 -5.98 1.26
C ILE A 2 3.39 -4.95 0.19
N MET A 3 2.94 -3.76 0.61
CA MET A 3 2.49 -2.70 -0.30
C MET A 3 3.63 -1.72 -0.61
N ASP A 4 4.66 -2.22 -1.31
CA ASP A 4 5.80 -1.40 -1.73
C ASP A 4 5.55 -0.72 -3.08
N GLY A 5 6.28 0.36 -3.35
CA GLY A 5 6.27 1.05 -4.65
C GLY A 5 5.39 2.29 -4.75
N ASN A 6 4.59 2.61 -3.72
CA ASN A 6 3.76 3.82 -3.65
C ASN A 6 4.54 5.11 -3.95
N GLY A 7 5.72 5.26 -3.35
CA GLY A 7 6.60 6.40 -3.62
C GLY A 7 7.12 6.45 -5.06
N ARG A 8 7.55 5.30 -5.61
CA ARG A 8 8.01 5.20 -7.02
C ARG A 8 6.87 5.47 -8.01
N TRP A 9 5.65 5.05 -7.69
CA TRP A 9 4.46 5.31 -8.50
C TRP A 9 4.16 6.81 -8.60
N ALA A 10 4.27 7.53 -7.48
CA ALA A 10 4.09 8.97 -7.43
C ALA A 10 5.22 9.72 -8.17
N GLU A 11 6.48 9.33 -7.95
CA GLU A 11 7.65 9.92 -8.62
C GLU A 11 7.56 9.81 -10.15
N LYS A 12 7.16 8.64 -10.67
CA LYS A 12 6.95 8.43 -12.12
C LYS A 12 5.87 9.35 -12.72
N ARG A 13 4.99 9.89 -11.89
CA ARG A 13 3.90 10.81 -12.27
C ARG A 13 4.19 12.26 -11.89
N GLN A 14 5.39 12.56 -11.41
CA GLN A 14 5.77 13.89 -10.92
C GLN A 14 4.86 14.39 -9.76
N LEU A 15 4.35 13.45 -8.96
CA LEU A 15 3.48 13.73 -7.81
C LEU A 15 4.27 13.62 -6.50
N ARG A 16 3.76 14.27 -5.44
CA ARG A 16 4.29 14.11 -4.08
C ARG A 16 4.10 12.66 -3.60
N ARG A 17 5.07 12.13 -2.84
CA ARG A 17 4.99 10.75 -2.28
C ARG A 17 3.71 10.48 -1.49
N THR A 18 3.17 11.49 -0.81
CA THR A 18 1.89 11.42 -0.10
C THR A 18 0.73 11.02 -0.99
N VAL A 19 0.72 11.43 -2.27
CA VAL A 19 -0.29 11.01 -3.24
C VAL A 19 -0.16 9.53 -3.57
N GLY A 20 1.07 9.01 -3.62
CA GLY A 20 1.31 7.57 -3.76
C GLY A 20 0.80 6.76 -2.57
N HIS A 21 0.86 7.32 -1.35
CA HIS A 21 0.29 6.67 -0.17
C HIS A 21 -1.24 6.59 -0.23
N LEU A 22 -1.91 7.65 -0.68
CA LEU A 22 -3.35 7.64 -0.93
C LEU A 22 -3.73 6.59 -1.99
N GLN A 23 -2.97 6.48 -3.08
CA GLN A 23 -3.19 5.43 -4.07
C GLN A 23 -3.01 4.02 -3.48
N GLY A 24 -2.06 3.87 -2.55
CA GLY A 24 -1.84 2.61 -1.84
C GLY A 24 -2.99 2.21 -0.92
N GLU A 25 -3.76 3.18 -0.43
CA GLU A 25 -4.99 2.94 0.35
C GLU A 25 -6.10 2.39 -0.55
N GLU A 26 -6.34 2.97 -1.72
CA GLU A 26 -7.31 2.45 -2.69
C GLU A 26 -6.98 1.01 -3.10
N ALA A 27 -5.72 0.73 -3.44
CA ALA A 27 -5.26 -0.61 -3.80
C ALA A 27 -5.43 -1.63 -2.65
N LEU A 28 -5.31 -1.19 -1.40
CA LEU A 28 -5.57 -2.02 -0.24
C LEU A 28 -7.05 -2.41 -0.16
N PHE A 29 -7.97 -1.46 -0.38
CA PHE A 29 -9.40 -1.74 -0.37
C PHE A 29 -9.78 -2.76 -1.44
N GLU A 30 -9.30 -2.58 -2.67
CA GLU A 30 -9.53 -3.55 -3.76
C GLU A 30 -9.04 -4.96 -3.38
N CYS A 31 -7.87 -5.07 -2.74
CA CYS A 31 -7.35 -6.37 -2.29
C CYS A 31 -8.21 -6.99 -1.17
N ILE A 32 -8.75 -6.17 -0.25
CA ILE A 32 -9.63 -6.63 0.82
C ILE A 32 -10.94 -7.14 0.23
N GLU A 33 -11.54 -6.39 -0.69
CA GLU A 33 -12.78 -6.79 -1.37
C GLU A 33 -12.59 -8.12 -2.10
N GLY A 34 -11.52 -8.25 -2.88
CA GLY A 34 -11.18 -9.52 -3.55
C GLY A 34 -10.93 -10.67 -2.55
N ALA A 35 -10.30 -10.40 -1.41
CA ALA A 35 -10.10 -11.41 -0.37
C ALA A 35 -11.44 -11.89 0.24
N ILE A 36 -12.40 -10.97 0.44
CA ILE A 36 -13.75 -11.30 0.91
C ILE A 36 -14.48 -12.15 -0.11
N GLU A 37 -14.48 -11.74 -1.38
CA GLU A 37 -15.14 -12.47 -2.48
C GLU A 37 -14.61 -13.89 -2.65
N LEU A 38 -13.30 -14.07 -2.46
CA LEU A 38 -12.63 -15.36 -2.55
C LEU A 38 -12.73 -16.20 -1.26
N GLY A 39 -13.34 -15.67 -0.20
CA GLY A 39 -13.44 -16.36 1.09
C GLY A 39 -12.10 -16.55 1.79
N ILE A 40 -11.12 -15.68 1.56
CA ILE A 40 -9.81 -15.74 2.20
C ILE A 40 -9.98 -15.30 3.67
N PRO A 41 -9.73 -16.19 4.65
CA PRO A 41 -10.06 -15.91 6.04
C PRO A 41 -9.09 -14.96 6.74
N TRP A 42 -7.88 -14.80 6.21
CA TRP A 42 -6.84 -13.97 6.83
C TRP A 42 -6.02 -13.23 5.78
N LEU A 43 -5.91 -11.91 5.95
CA LEU A 43 -5.05 -11.05 5.15
C LEU A 43 -4.19 -10.20 6.09
N THR A 44 -2.88 -10.46 6.12
CA THR A 44 -1.93 -9.63 6.90
C THR A 44 -1.25 -8.64 5.97
N VAL A 45 -1.29 -7.35 6.32
CA VAL A 45 -0.76 -6.27 5.49
C VAL A 45 0.41 -5.59 6.20
N TYR A 46 1.51 -5.41 5.48
CA TYR A 46 2.67 -4.68 5.98
C TYR A 46 2.56 -3.20 5.63
N GLY A 47 1.87 -2.44 6.48
CA GLY A 47 1.64 -1.00 6.27
C GLY A 47 2.80 -0.11 6.70
N PHE A 48 3.58 -0.55 7.70
CA PHE A 48 4.73 0.19 8.22
C PHE A 48 5.71 -0.76 8.91
N SER A 49 7.01 -0.53 8.72
CA SER A 49 8.10 -1.31 9.32
C SER A 49 8.80 -0.53 10.43
N THR A 50 9.48 -1.25 11.33
CA THR A 50 10.37 -0.63 12.34
C THR A 50 11.51 0.17 11.71
N GLU A 51 11.95 -0.22 10.51
CA GLU A 51 12.99 0.44 9.72
C GLU A 51 12.46 1.68 9.00
N ASN A 52 11.14 1.81 8.81
CA ASN A 52 10.56 3.01 8.20
C ASN A 52 10.78 4.26 9.05
N TRP A 53 10.97 4.12 10.38
CA TRP A 53 11.38 5.23 11.26
C TRP A 53 12.73 5.86 10.91
N LYS A 54 13.59 5.14 10.16
CA LYS A 54 14.89 5.64 9.71
C LYS A 54 14.79 6.43 8.39
N ARG A 55 13.61 6.50 7.77
CA ARG A 55 13.41 7.27 6.55
C ARG A 55 13.19 8.75 6.92
N PRO A 56 13.88 9.68 6.23
CA PRO A 56 13.75 11.12 6.47
C PRO A 56 12.35 11.65 6.14
#